data_AF-K0IA63-F1
#
_entry.id   AF-K0IA63-F1
#
_cell.length_a   1.000
_cell.length_b   1.000
_cell.length_c   1.000
_cell.angle_alpha   90.00
_cell.angle_beta   90.00
_cell.angle_gamma   90.00
#
_symmetry.space_group_name_H-M   'P 1'
#
loop_
_entity.id
_entity.type
_entity.pdbx_description
1 polymer ?
#
loop_
_entity_poly.entity_id
_entity_poly.type
_entity_poly.pdbx_seq_one_letter_code
_entity_poly.pdbx_strand_id
1 'polypeptide(L)'
;MAEAHENGYSIHFAHYAGKLEQHLRKNGISCHDADLIIEESSVLYFEKLYSSGSKISKLLKRYDPAQIFAESATKAIERHLPEAKDTFGSYSEIANCIK
;
A
#
# COMPACT_ATOMS: atom_id res chain seq x y z
N MET A 1 -22.59 -0.94 12.48
CA MET A 1 -21.25 -0.91 13.11
C MET A 1 -20.15 -1.21 12.08
N ALA A 2 -20.16 -0.54 10.92
CA ALA A 2 -19.14 -0.70 9.87
C ALA A 2 -18.09 0.42 9.90
N GLU A 3 -18.42 1.55 10.53
CA GLU A 3 -17.68 2.82 10.47
C GLU A 3 -16.36 2.78 11.26
N ALA A 4 -16.30 2.03 12.36
CA ALA A 4 -15.08 1.91 13.17
C ALA A 4 -13.97 1.09 12.47
N HIS A 5 -14.35 0.13 11.61
CA HIS A 5 -13.39 -0.67 10.84
C HIS A 5 -12.80 0.11 9.66
N GLU A 6 -13.60 0.95 8.99
CA GLU A 6 -13.13 1.83 7.91
C GLU A 6 -12.12 2.88 8.39
N ASN A 7 -12.31 3.42 9.59
CA ASN A 7 -11.34 4.34 10.20
C ASN A 7 -10.00 3.67 10.50
N GLY A 8 -9.99 2.41 10.93
CA GLY A 8 -8.76 1.69 11.25
C GLY A 8 -7.85 1.50 10.04
N TYR A 9 -8.40 1.06 8.91
CA TYR A 9 -7.62 0.87 7.67
C TYR A 9 -7.07 2.20 7.11
N SER A 10 -7.83 3.29 7.24
CA SER A 10 -7.38 4.61 6.82
C SER A 10 -6.20 5.13 7.66
N ILE A 11 -6.23 4.90 8.98
CA ILE A 11 -5.11 5.24 9.88
C ILE A 11 -3.87 4.39 9.54
N HIS A 12 -4.06 3.08 9.33
CA HIS A 12 -2.96 2.20 8.91
C HIS A 12 -2.35 2.65 7.58
N PHE A 13 -3.19 2.95 6.59
CA PHE A 13 -2.74 3.44 5.29
C PHE A 13 -1.90 4.71 5.43
N ALA A 14 -2.39 5.73 6.16
CA ALA A 14 -1.66 6.99 6.34
C ALA A 14 -0.27 6.77 6.99
N HIS A 15 -0.19 5.89 7.99
CA HIS A 15 1.07 5.54 8.64
C HIS A 15 2.05 4.86 7.69
N TYR A 16 1.60 3.89 6.90
CA TYR A 16 2.43 3.19 5.94
C TYR A 16 2.83 4.07 4.76
N ALA A 17 1.94 4.94 4.29
CA ALA A 17 2.20 5.91 3.23
C ALA A 17 3.33 6.87 3.62
N GLY A 18 3.32 7.39 4.85
CA GLY A 18 4.41 8.24 5.33
C GLY A 18 5.76 7.53 5.38
N LYS A 19 5.79 6.24 5.72
CA LYS A 19 7.03 5.43 5.68
C LYS A 19 7.49 5.16 4.25
N LEU A 20 6.56 4.85 3.36
CA LEU A 20 6.84 4.62 1.94
C LEU A 20 7.40 5.89 1.27
N GLU A 21 6.79 7.04 1.54
CA GLU A 21 7.26 8.34 1.03
C GLU A 21 8.73 8.59 1.42
N GLN A 22 9.06 8.38 2.70
CA GLN A 22 10.42 8.52 3.19
C GLN A 22 11.38 7.52 2.52
N HIS A 23 10.93 6.29 2.31
CA HIS A 23 11.71 5.24 1.63
C HIS A 23 12.00 5.62 0.17
N LEU A 24 11.00 6.08 -0.57
CA LEU A 24 11.15 6.55 -1.96
C LEU A 24 12.11 7.74 -2.04
N ARG A 25 11.94 8.73 -1.17
CA ARG A 25 12.81 9.91 -1.13
C ARG A 25 14.27 9.58 -0.79
N LYS A 26 14.49 8.62 0.12
CA LYS A 26 15.85 8.11 0.43
C LYS A 26 16.53 7.45 -0.77
N ASN A 27 15.75 6.91 -1.70
CA ASN A 27 16.21 6.31 -2.94
C ASN A 27 16.24 7.30 -4.13
N GLY A 28 16.13 8.61 -3.86
CA GLY A 28 16.29 9.66 -4.87
C GLY A 28 15.04 9.95 -5.71
N ILE A 29 13.88 9.39 -5.33
CA ILE A 29 12.62 9.65 -6.03
C ILE A 29 12.12 11.05 -5.70
N SER A 30 11.60 11.75 -6.73
CA SER A 30 11.08 13.10 -6.59
C SER A 30 9.81 13.10 -5.72
N CYS A 31 9.49 14.24 -5.10
CA CYS A 31 8.25 14.34 -4.31
C CYS A 31 7.01 14.09 -5.19
N HIS A 32 7.03 14.60 -6.43
CA HIS A 32 5.93 14.40 -7.37
C HIS A 32 5.70 12.92 -7.72
N ASP A 33 6.77 12.18 -8.00
CA ASP A 33 6.66 10.75 -8.32
C ASP A 33 6.25 9.93 -7.09
N ALA A 34 6.74 10.31 -5.91
CA ALA A 34 6.32 9.69 -4.65
C ALA A 34 4.82 9.92 -4.38
N ASP A 35 4.31 11.13 -4.63
CA ASP A 35 2.89 11.46 -4.49
C ASP A 35 2.03 10.61 -5.44
N LEU A 36 2.43 10.47 -6.72
CA LEU A 36 1.74 9.63 -7.70
C LEU A 36 1.66 8.16 -7.25
N ILE A 37 2.78 7.62 -6.77
CA ILE A 37 2.86 6.24 -6.27
C ILE A 37 1.94 6.06 -5.05
N ILE A 38 1.93 7.01 -4.12
CA ILE A 38 1.09 6.94 -2.91
C ILE A 38 -0.38 7.05 -3.28
N GLU A 39 -0.74 7.94 -4.21
CA GLU A 39 -2.11 8.09 -4.70
C GLU A 39 -2.60 6.79 -5.33
N GLU A 40 -1.85 6.19 -6.27
CA GLU A 40 -2.24 4.93 -6.89
C GLU A 40 -2.29 3.78 -5.85
N SER A 41 -1.34 3.75 -4.92
CA SER A 41 -1.32 2.77 -3.83
C SER A 41 -2.59 2.84 -2.99
N SER A 42 -3.14 4.04 -2.76
CA SER A 42 -4.40 4.24 -2.04
C SER A 42 -5.57 3.61 -2.77
N VAL A 43 -5.68 3.85 -4.08
CA VAL A 43 -6.74 3.29 -4.92
C VAL A 43 -6.69 1.77 -4.86
N LEU A 44 -5.52 1.17 -5.06
CA LEU A 44 -5.34 -0.29 -5.04
C LEU A 44 -5.59 -0.90 -3.65
N TYR A 45 -5.16 -0.21 -2.59
CA TYR A 45 -5.36 -0.64 -1.21
C TYR A 45 -6.84 -0.74 -0.85
N PHE A 46 -7.59 0.34 -1.09
CA PHE A 46 -9.01 0.40 -0.79
C PHE A 46 -9.82 -0.47 -1.75
N GLU A 47 -9.45 -0.54 -3.04
CA GLU A 47 -10.08 -1.47 -3.99
C GLU A 47 -10.00 -2.92 -3.50
N LYS A 48 -8.84 -3.37 -2.97
CA LYS A 48 -8.71 -4.73 -2.41
C LYS A 48 -9.56 -4.93 -1.15
N LEU A 49 -9.63 -3.92 -0.28
CA LEU A 49 -10.47 -3.96 0.92
C LEU A 49 -11.97 -4.08 0.57
N TYR A 50 -12.44 -3.34 -0.43
CA TYR A 50 -13.85 -3.30 -0.83
C TYR A 50 -14.26 -4.39 -1.83
N SER A 51 -13.34 -4.82 -2.71
CA SER A 51 -13.56 -5.91 -3.69
C SER A 51 -13.67 -7.29 -3.05
N SER A 52 -13.38 -7.41 -1.75
CA SER A 52 -13.67 -8.58 -0.92
C SER A 52 -15.19 -8.83 -0.72
N GLY A 53 -16.04 -8.29 -1.60
CA GLY A 53 -17.48 -8.12 -1.51
C GLY A 53 -18.35 -9.37 -1.66
N SER A 54 -17.79 -10.59 -1.76
CA SER A 54 -18.61 -11.79 -1.54
C SER A 54 -18.81 -11.97 -0.02
N LYS A 55 -20.06 -12.10 0.45
CA LYS A 55 -20.38 -12.34 1.87
C LYS A 55 -19.62 -13.55 2.46
N ILE A 56 -19.17 -14.47 1.61
CA ILE A 56 -18.41 -15.68 1.97
C ILE A 56 -16.91 -15.36 2.15
N SER A 57 -16.36 -14.45 1.35
CA SER A 57 -14.94 -14.03 1.43
C SER A 57 -14.63 -13.17 2.66
N LYS A 58 -15.61 -12.38 3.14
CA LYS A 58 -15.48 -11.58 4.38
C LYS A 58 -15.27 -12.42 5.64
N LEU A 59 -15.72 -13.67 5.65
CA LEU A 59 -15.58 -14.60 6.78
C LEU A 59 -14.24 -15.32 6.83
N LEU A 60 -13.50 -15.38 5.71
CA LEU A 60 -12.33 -16.25 5.55
C LEU A 60 -10.98 -15.52 5.49
N LYS A 61 -10.96 -14.20 5.29
CA LYS A 61 -9.71 -13.45 5.16
C LYS A 61 -9.75 -12.13 5.92
N ARG A 62 -9.29 -12.16 7.18
CA ARG A 62 -8.70 -10.97 7.82
C ARG A 62 -7.35 -10.74 7.15
N TYR A 63 -7.33 -9.96 6.08
CA TYR A 63 -6.08 -9.53 5.49
C TYR A 63 -5.39 -8.53 6.42
N ASP A 64 -4.11 -8.74 6.69
CA ASP A 64 -3.28 -7.80 7.44
C ASP A 64 -3.16 -6.49 6.65
N PRO A 65 -3.55 -5.33 7.24
CA PRO A 65 -3.37 -4.02 6.63
C PRO A 65 -1.98 -3.80 6.04
N ALA A 66 -0.91 -4.27 6.71
CA ALA A 66 0.45 -4.10 6.23
C ALA A 66 0.71 -4.89 4.94
N GLN A 67 0.22 -6.13 4.87
CA GLN A 67 0.35 -6.96 3.67
C GLN A 67 -0.40 -6.34 2.47
N ILE A 68 -1.64 -5.91 2.66
CA ILE A 68 -2.43 -5.29 1.57
C ILE A 68 -1.71 -4.04 1.07
N PHE A 69 -1.18 -3.22 1.99
CA PHE A 69 -0.43 -2.03 1.64
C PHE A 69 0.82 -2.38 0.84
N ALA A 70 1.64 -3.32 1.32
CA ALA A 70 2.87 -3.70 0.64
C ALA A 70 2.60 -4.22 -0.78
N GLU A 71 1.59 -5.06 -0.97
CA GLU A 71 1.21 -5.53 -2.31
C GLU A 71 0.71 -4.40 -3.22
N SER A 72 -0.08 -3.45 -2.68
CA SER A 72 -0.59 -2.31 -3.44
C SER A 72 0.54 -1.36 -3.84
N ALA A 73 1.43 -1.03 -2.92
CA ALA A 73 2.60 -0.19 -3.17
C ALA A 73 3.60 -0.83 -4.14
N THR A 74 3.86 -2.14 -4.02
CA THR A 74 4.71 -2.87 -4.99
C THR A 74 4.16 -2.72 -6.40
N LYS A 75 2.84 -2.86 -6.56
CA LYS A 75 2.19 -2.77 -7.87
C LYS A 75 2.20 -1.35 -8.44
N ALA A 76 2.01 -0.33 -7.60
CA ALA A 76 2.12 1.07 -8.01
C ALA A 76 3.56 1.41 -8.42
N ILE A 77 4.56 0.98 -7.65
CA ILE A 77 5.97 1.18 -7.99
C ILE A 77 6.33 0.45 -9.28
N GLU A 78 5.89 -0.79 -9.49
CA GLU A 78 6.14 -1.50 -10.74
C GLU A 78 5.54 -0.77 -11.97
N ARG A 79 4.44 -0.05 -11.80
CA ARG A 79 3.80 0.74 -12.88
C ARG A 79 4.52 2.04 -13.17
N HIS A 80 4.95 2.74 -12.13
CA HIS A 80 5.54 4.08 -12.24
C HIS A 80 7.07 4.09 -12.34
N LEU A 81 7.73 3.09 -11.76
CA LEU A 81 9.18 2.92 -11.66
C LEU A 81 9.55 1.44 -11.86
N PRO A 82 9.34 0.86 -13.05
CA PRO A 82 9.57 -0.56 -13.30
C PRO A 82 11.00 -1.02 -12.97
N GLU A 83 11.99 -0.14 -13.11
CA GLU A 83 13.39 -0.38 -12.74
C GLU A 83 13.61 -0.59 -11.23
N ALA A 84 12.70 -0.11 -10.39
CA ALA A 84 12.77 -0.24 -8.94
C ALA A 84 12.22 -1.59 -8.43
N LYS A 85 11.49 -2.34 -9.27
CA LYS A 85 10.77 -3.57 -8.90
C LYS A 85 11.65 -4.61 -8.19
N ASP A 86 12.87 -4.80 -8.67
CA ASP A 86 13.80 -5.81 -8.14
C ASP A 86 14.81 -5.21 -7.12
N THR A 87 14.61 -3.94 -6.71
CA THR A 87 15.45 -3.23 -5.74
C THR A 87 14.61 -2.71 -4.57
N PHE A 88 14.65 -1.41 -4.30
CA PHE A 88 13.93 -0.76 -3.20
C PHE A 88 12.40 -0.80 -3.38
N GLY A 89 11.92 -1.06 -4.59
CA GLY A 89 10.50 -1.22 -4.93
C GLY A 89 9.98 -2.65 -4.81
N SER A 90 10.82 -3.61 -4.41
CA SER A 90 10.40 -5.00 -4.23
C SER A 90 9.46 -5.15 -3.03
N TYR A 91 8.59 -6.17 -3.09
CA TYR A 91 7.65 -6.46 -2.01
C TYR A 91 8.35 -6.65 -0.67
N SER A 92 9.48 -7.34 -0.62
CA SER A 92 10.25 -7.55 0.61
C SER A 92 10.77 -6.25 1.20
N GLU A 93 11.28 -5.35 0.36
CA GLU A 93 11.80 -4.06 0.80
C GLU A 93 10.66 -3.17 1.32
N ILE A 94 9.54 -3.12 0.60
CA ILE A 94 8.36 -2.35 1.02
C ILE A 94 7.77 -2.91 2.31
N ALA A 95 7.62 -4.23 2.41
CA ALA A 95 7.10 -4.89 3.61
C ALA A 95 8.02 -4.67 4.83
N ASN A 96 9.32 -4.51 4.61
CA ASN A 96 10.27 -4.15 5.67
C ASN A 96 10.21 -2.66 6.02
N CYS A 97 10.05 -1.77 5.04
CA CYS A 97 10.06 -0.32 5.29
C CYS A 97 8.83 0.18 6.03
N ILE A 98 7.68 -0.48 5.88
CA ILE A 98 6.43 -0.08 6.54
C ILE A 98 6.26 -0.64 7.97
N LYS A 99 7.08 -1.61 8.38
CA LYS A 99 7.10 -2.17 9.73
C LYS A 99 7.53 -1.14 10.76
#